data_AF-A0A924XRF3-F1
#
_entry.id   AF-A0A924XRF3-F1
#
_cell.length_a   1.000
_cell.length_b   1.000
_cell.length_c   1.000
_cell.angle_alpha   90.00
_cell.angle_beta   90.00
_cell.angle_gamma   90.00
#
_symmetry.space_group_name_H-M   'P 1'
#
loop_
_entity.id
_entity.type
_entity.pdbx_description
1 polymer ?
#
loop_
_entity_poly.entity_id
_entity_poly.type
_entity_poly.pdbx_seq_one_letter_code
_entity_poly.pdbx_strand_id
1 'polypeptide(L)'
;MTDPIVRTDAFCRRFGLGLPILLAPMAGSCPPGLAIAVGNAGGLGAAGALTLTPDGIVAWAAAVRAGTNGAFQINLWIPDPPPMRDPAHEAVVRTFLADWGPAVDAAAGDAVPIDFADQCDALLDAAPPVASSIMGLFPPEFVTRLKSRGIAWFATVTTVAEARMAEAAGADAVVAQGMEAGGHRGRFDAAAAEADQVGL
;
A
#
# COMPACT_ATOMS: atom_id res chain seq x y z
N MET A 1 -4.72 6.86 -30.53
CA MET A 1 -4.34 6.99 -29.11
C MET A 1 -4.05 8.46 -28.83
N THR A 2 -4.56 9.02 -27.73
CA THR A 2 -4.22 10.40 -27.31
C THR A 2 -2.75 10.47 -26.90
N ASP A 3 -2.14 11.63 -27.14
CA ASP A 3 -0.74 11.92 -26.80
C ASP A 3 -0.42 11.60 -25.31
N PRO A 4 0.72 10.95 -24.99
CA PRO A 4 1.12 10.65 -23.62
C PRO A 4 1.20 11.87 -22.69
N ILE A 5 1.59 13.04 -23.19
CA ILE A 5 1.65 14.29 -22.44
C ILE A 5 0.24 14.72 -22.06
N VAL A 6 -0.71 14.67 -23.00
CA VAL A 6 -2.11 15.03 -22.73
C VAL A 6 -2.74 14.11 -21.67
N ARG A 7 -2.42 12.81 -21.71
CA ARG A 7 -2.87 11.85 -20.69
C ARG A 7 -2.26 12.13 -19.33
N THR A 8 -0.97 12.45 -19.31
CA THR A 8 -0.23 12.82 -18.10
C THR A 8 -0.82 14.08 -17.46
N ASP A 9 -1.06 15.12 -18.25
CA ASP A 9 -1.68 16.36 -17.76
C ASP A 9 -3.10 16.12 -17.23
N ALA A 10 -3.88 15.25 -17.89
CA ALA A 10 -5.20 14.87 -17.41
C ALA A 10 -5.13 14.10 -16.08
N PHE A 11 -4.16 13.20 -15.91
CA PHE A 11 -3.91 12.49 -14.65
C PHE A 11 -3.54 13.46 -13.54
N CYS A 12 -2.57 14.34 -13.79
CA CYS A 12 -2.15 15.37 -12.84
C CYS A 12 -3.31 16.28 -12.42
N ARG A 13 -4.11 16.77 -13.37
CA ARG A 13 -5.30 17.58 -13.05
C ARG A 13 -6.34 16.81 -12.23
N ARG A 14 -6.59 15.54 -12.57
CA ARG A 14 -7.58 14.70 -11.87
C ARG A 14 -7.21 14.48 -10.41
N PHE A 15 -5.93 14.31 -10.10
CA PHE A 15 -5.45 13.96 -8.76
C PHE A 15 -4.72 15.10 -8.04
N GLY A 16 -4.78 16.33 -8.57
CA GLY A 16 -4.22 17.52 -7.94
C GLY A 16 -2.68 17.52 -7.86
N LEU A 17 -2.01 16.99 -8.89
CA LEU A 17 -0.56 16.93 -8.98
C LEU A 17 -0.02 18.03 -9.89
N GLY A 18 1.14 18.58 -9.54
CA GLY A 18 1.93 19.46 -10.42
C GLY A 18 2.92 18.68 -11.30
N LEU A 19 3.35 17.50 -10.84
CA LEU A 19 4.28 16.60 -11.54
C LEU A 19 3.75 15.17 -11.50
N PRO A 20 3.96 14.37 -12.57
CA PRO A 20 3.55 12.97 -12.62
C PRO A 20 4.53 12.05 -11.89
N ILE A 21 4.95 12.45 -10.68
CA ILE A 21 5.92 11.74 -9.86
C ILE A 21 5.23 11.37 -8.55
N LEU A 22 5.10 10.07 -8.30
CA LEU A 22 4.45 9.53 -7.12
C LEU A 22 5.52 8.91 -6.23
N LEU A 23 5.56 9.33 -4.95
CA LEU A 23 6.37 8.64 -3.96
C LEU A 23 5.80 7.23 -3.74
N ALA A 24 6.64 6.21 -3.80
CA ALA A 24 6.25 4.84 -3.45
C ALA A 24 5.93 4.76 -1.95
N PRO A 25 4.80 4.17 -1.54
CA PRO A 25 4.49 3.94 -0.13
C PRO A 25 5.35 2.81 0.43
N MET A 26 6.42 3.16 1.13
CA MET A 26 7.35 2.19 1.74
C MET A 26 7.10 2.13 3.25
N ALA A 27 6.49 1.04 3.72
CA ALA A 27 6.25 0.83 5.14
C ALA A 27 7.57 0.92 5.93
N GLY A 28 7.59 1.73 6.99
CA GLY A 28 8.79 2.02 7.79
C GLY A 28 9.76 3.07 7.22
N SER A 29 9.58 3.51 5.97
CA SER A 29 10.53 4.41 5.27
C SER A 29 9.89 5.67 4.66
N CYS A 30 8.61 5.93 4.96
CA CYS A 30 7.89 7.12 4.49
C CYS A 30 7.37 7.99 5.66
N PRO A 31 8.27 8.68 6.40
CA PRO A 31 7.84 9.60 7.45
C PRO A 31 7.09 10.80 6.85
N PRO A 32 6.25 11.51 7.64
CA PRO A 32 5.49 12.67 7.15
C PRO A 32 6.35 13.71 6.44
N GLY A 33 7.56 14.00 6.95
CA GLY A 33 8.48 14.97 6.34
C GLY A 33 8.87 14.65 4.89
N LEU A 34 9.01 13.36 4.55
CA LEU A 34 9.30 12.95 3.17
C LEU A 34 8.09 13.16 2.26
N ALA A 35 6.89 12.77 2.72
CA ALA A 35 5.66 12.95 1.96
C ALA A 35 5.33 14.45 1.74
N ILE A 36 5.56 15.28 2.76
CA ILE A 36 5.42 16.75 2.68
C ILE A 36 6.38 17.31 1.63
N ALA A 37 7.66 16.91 1.66
CA ALA A 37 8.65 17.41 0.70
C ALA A 37 8.26 17.08 -0.75
N VAL A 38 7.80 15.85 -1.02
CA VAL A 38 7.34 15.44 -2.36
C VAL A 38 6.06 16.18 -2.76
N GLY A 39 5.09 16.30 -1.85
CA GLY A 39 3.84 17.03 -2.08
C GLY A 39 4.10 18.50 -2.44
N ASN A 40 4.98 19.17 -1.67
CA ASN A 40 5.36 20.57 -1.90
C ASN A 40 6.14 20.79 -3.20
N ALA A 41 6.84 19.77 -3.69
CA ALA A 41 7.49 19.79 -5.00
C ALA A 41 6.52 19.53 -6.16
N GLY A 42 5.24 19.26 -5.88
CA GLY A 42 4.19 18.99 -6.86
C GLY A 42 3.94 17.52 -7.18
N GLY A 43 4.65 16.60 -6.53
CA GLY A 43 4.38 15.16 -6.65
C GLY A 43 3.27 14.67 -5.71
N LEU A 44 3.05 13.36 -5.68
CA LEU A 44 2.15 12.71 -4.71
C LEU A 44 2.97 12.17 -3.53
N GLY A 45 2.78 12.74 -2.34
CA GLY A 45 3.34 12.17 -1.09
C GLY A 45 2.70 10.82 -0.75
N ALA A 46 3.32 10.00 0.10
CA ALA A 46 2.81 8.65 0.38
C ALA A 46 3.14 8.14 1.79
N ALA A 47 2.26 7.30 2.33
CA ALA A 47 2.49 6.46 3.50
C ALA A 47 2.33 4.98 3.14
N GLY A 48 3.26 4.12 3.57
CA GLY A 48 3.00 2.68 3.68
C GLY A 48 2.48 2.36 5.07
N ALA A 49 1.19 2.04 5.19
CA ALA A 49 0.53 1.92 6.49
C ALA A 49 0.48 0.49 7.06
N LEU A 50 1.13 -0.50 6.41
CA LEU A 50 1.18 -1.90 6.88
C LEU A 50 1.47 -2.02 8.38
N THR A 51 2.40 -1.22 8.90
CA THR A 51 2.82 -1.23 10.31
C THR A 51 2.23 -0.11 11.16
N LEU A 52 1.33 0.72 10.61
CA LEU A 52 0.72 1.83 11.32
C LEU A 52 -0.57 1.38 12.01
N THR A 53 -0.68 1.68 13.30
CA THR A 53 -1.94 1.56 14.03
C THR A 53 -3.00 2.51 13.46
N PRO A 54 -4.30 2.28 13.73
CA PRO A 54 -5.37 3.21 13.37
C PRO A 54 -5.07 4.67 13.74
N ASP A 55 -4.69 4.92 15.00
CA ASP A 55 -4.29 6.25 15.47
C ASP A 55 -3.06 6.78 14.72
N GLY A 56 -2.11 5.89 14.38
CA GLY A 56 -0.93 6.22 13.60
C GLY A 56 -1.27 6.70 12.19
N ILE A 57 -2.26 6.09 11.53
CA ILE A 57 -2.75 6.51 10.20
C ILE A 57 -3.33 7.93 10.27
N VAL A 58 -4.21 8.18 11.24
CA VAL A 58 -4.84 9.49 11.43
C VAL A 58 -3.81 10.56 11.79
N ALA A 59 -2.89 10.26 12.72
CA ALA A 59 -1.83 11.18 13.12
C ALA A 59 -0.86 11.48 11.97
N TRP A 60 -0.47 10.48 11.18
CA TRP A 60 0.39 10.65 10.02
C TRP A 60 -0.28 11.57 8.99
N ALA A 61 -1.57 11.34 8.69
CA ALA A 61 -2.31 12.16 7.75
C ALA A 61 -2.44 13.60 8.23
N ALA A 62 -2.74 13.81 9.52
CA ALA A 62 -2.82 15.15 10.11
C ALA A 62 -1.48 15.89 10.03
N ALA A 63 -0.37 15.22 10.33
CA ALA A 63 0.97 15.80 10.24
C ALA A 63 1.33 16.22 8.80
N VAL A 64 1.04 15.37 7.81
CA VAL A 64 1.26 15.71 6.39
C VAL A 64 0.40 16.90 5.99
N ARG A 65 -0.90 16.88 6.33
CA ARG A 65 -1.86 17.94 5.97
C ARG A 65 -1.48 19.29 6.58
N ALA A 66 -0.83 19.32 7.74
CA ALA A 66 -0.34 20.54 8.37
C ALA A 66 0.89 21.16 7.68
N GLY A 67 1.66 20.37 6.93
CA GLY A 67 2.92 20.82 6.30
C GLY A 67 2.94 20.83 4.77
N THR A 68 1.96 20.21 4.12
CA THR A 68 1.91 20.08 2.66
C THR A 68 0.94 21.07 2.01
N ASN A 69 1.27 21.53 0.81
CA ASN A 69 0.34 22.19 -0.12
C ASN A 69 -0.10 21.25 -1.26
N GLY A 70 0.44 20.02 -1.32
CA GLY A 70 0.18 19.03 -2.36
C GLY A 70 -0.61 17.81 -1.87
N ALA A 71 -0.99 16.95 -2.81
CA ALA A 71 -1.72 15.71 -2.52
C ALA A 71 -0.83 14.63 -1.90
N PHE A 72 -1.47 13.65 -1.25
CA PHE A 72 -0.79 12.46 -0.72
C PHE A 72 -1.69 11.23 -0.81
N GLN A 73 -1.07 10.05 -0.70
CA GLN A 73 -1.75 8.76 -0.60
C GLN A 73 -1.44 8.04 0.70
N ILE A 74 -2.35 7.15 1.11
CA ILE A 74 -2.11 6.16 2.17
C ILE A 74 -2.33 4.77 1.58
N ASN A 75 -1.34 3.91 1.70
CA ASN A 75 -1.35 2.55 1.17
C ASN A 75 -1.66 1.54 2.28
N LEU A 76 -2.61 0.63 2.00
CA LEU A 76 -2.90 -0.53 2.84
C LEU A 76 -2.45 -1.82 2.16
N TRP A 77 -2.05 -2.78 2.99
CA TRP A 77 -1.74 -4.14 2.57
C TRP A 77 -2.98 -5.00 2.66
N ILE A 78 -3.34 -5.70 1.58
CA ILE A 78 -4.45 -6.66 1.61
C ILE A 78 -3.98 -7.92 2.33
N PRO A 79 -4.65 -8.35 3.43
CA PRO A 79 -4.16 -9.44 4.26
C PRO A 79 -4.21 -10.78 3.51
N ASP A 80 -3.16 -11.58 3.71
CA ASP A 80 -3.16 -13.00 3.35
C ASP A 80 -4.07 -13.81 4.28
N PRO A 81 -4.46 -15.04 3.88
CA PRO A 81 -5.04 -15.99 4.81
C PRO A 81 -4.15 -16.20 6.05
N PRO A 82 -4.73 -16.52 7.21
CA PRO A 82 -3.96 -16.78 8.42
C PRO A 82 -2.85 -17.82 8.17
N PRO A 83 -1.62 -17.58 8.65
CA PRO A 83 -0.51 -18.49 8.40
C PRO A 83 -0.78 -19.84 9.06
N MET A 84 -0.43 -20.91 8.35
CA MET A 84 -0.41 -22.26 8.92
C MET A 84 0.85 -22.40 9.78
N ARG A 85 0.67 -22.49 11.10
CA ARG A 85 1.76 -22.65 12.07
C ARG A 85 2.31 -24.09 12.04
N ASP A 86 3.62 -24.22 12.14
CA ASP A 86 4.32 -25.50 12.27
C ASP A 86 5.22 -25.43 13.52
N PRO A 87 4.73 -25.89 14.69
CA PRO A 87 5.49 -25.81 15.93
C PRO A 87 6.83 -26.55 15.90
N ALA A 88 6.96 -27.60 15.09
CA ALA A 88 8.20 -28.35 14.96
C ALA A 88 9.22 -27.55 14.16
N HIS A 89 8.82 -26.97 13.03
CA HIS A 89 9.67 -26.06 12.26
C HIS A 89 10.05 -24.81 13.06
N GLU A 90 9.09 -24.20 13.75
CA GLU A 90 9.34 -23.04 14.62
C GLU A 90 10.36 -23.35 15.72
N ALA A 91 10.33 -24.54 16.31
CA ALA A 91 11.33 -24.96 17.30
C ALA A 91 12.75 -25.04 16.70
N VAL A 92 12.87 -25.53 15.46
CA VAL A 92 14.15 -25.55 14.73
C VAL A 92 14.66 -24.13 14.49
N VAL A 93 13.79 -23.23 14.00
CA VAL A 93 14.15 -21.83 13.76
C VAL A 93 14.54 -21.11 15.07
N ARG A 94 13.79 -21.30 16.16
CA ARG A 94 14.14 -20.70 17.47
C ARG A 94 15.49 -21.18 17.99
N THR A 95 15.77 -22.48 17.86
CA THR A 95 17.06 -23.06 18.27
C THR A 95 18.20 -22.45 17.48
N PHE A 96 18.04 -22.35 16.15
CA PHE A 96 19.02 -21.72 15.28
C PHE A 96 19.24 -20.24 15.63
N LEU A 97 18.18 -19.45 15.84
CA LEU A 97 18.30 -18.02 16.17
C LEU A 97 18.97 -17.77 17.53
N ALA A 98 18.82 -18.69 18.49
CA ALA A 98 19.45 -18.59 19.80
C ALA A 98 20.99 -18.68 19.75
N ASP A 99 21.57 -19.20 18.66
CA ASP A 99 23.03 -19.18 18.45
C ASP A 99 23.56 -17.77 18.16
N TRP A 100 22.68 -16.85 17.73
CA TRP A 100 23.04 -15.49 17.28
C TRP A 100 22.46 -14.39 18.17
N GLY A 101 21.73 -14.76 19.22
CA GLY A 101 20.97 -13.82 20.04
C GLY A 101 20.43 -14.44 21.33
N PRO A 102 19.56 -13.72 22.04
CA PRO A 102 18.86 -14.30 23.18
C PRO A 102 17.95 -15.46 22.73
N ALA A 103 17.60 -16.33 23.68
CA ALA A 103 16.59 -17.35 23.44
C ALA A 103 15.27 -16.71 22.97
N VAL A 104 14.70 -17.23 21.89
CA VAL A 104 13.42 -16.78 21.34
C VAL A 104 12.28 -17.51 22.05
N ASP A 105 11.29 -16.76 22.53
CA ASP A 105 10.11 -17.32 23.20
C ASP A 105 9.27 -18.18 22.22
N ALA A 106 8.65 -19.25 22.72
CA ALA A 106 7.75 -20.08 21.91
C ALA A 106 6.53 -19.31 21.41
N ALA A 107 6.08 -18.31 22.17
CA ALA A 107 4.97 -17.41 21.83
C ALA A 107 5.38 -16.26 20.89
N ALA A 108 6.66 -16.14 20.49
CA ALA A 108 7.09 -15.05 19.61
C ALA A 108 6.37 -15.04 18.25
N GLY A 109 5.91 -16.22 17.78
CA GLY A 109 5.10 -16.32 16.56
C GLY A 109 3.63 -15.94 16.74
N ASP A 110 3.17 -15.72 17.97
CA ASP A 110 1.76 -15.44 18.29
C ASP A 110 1.41 -13.95 18.10
N ALA A 111 2.32 -13.17 17.52
CA ALA A 111 2.10 -11.79 17.19
C ALA A 111 0.87 -11.64 16.28
N VAL A 112 -0.11 -10.88 16.75
CA VAL A 112 -1.33 -10.57 16.01
C VAL A 112 -1.07 -9.32 15.17
N PRO A 113 -1.23 -9.38 13.83
CA PRO A 113 -1.17 -8.21 12.98
C PRO A 113 -2.26 -7.19 13.36
N ILE A 114 -2.05 -5.94 12.97
CA ILE A 114 -3.10 -4.91 13.08
C ILE A 114 -4.30 -5.36 12.24
N ASP A 115 -5.50 -5.21 12.80
CA ASP A 115 -6.73 -5.58 12.09
C ASP A 115 -6.92 -4.69 10.85
N PHE A 116 -7.17 -5.34 9.72
CA PHE A 116 -7.30 -4.66 8.44
C PHE A 116 -8.56 -3.78 8.36
N ALA A 117 -9.67 -4.19 8.98
CA ALA A 117 -10.90 -3.40 9.01
C ALA A 117 -10.70 -2.11 9.83
N ASP A 118 -9.98 -2.19 10.95
CA ASP A 118 -9.61 -1.03 11.76
C ASP A 118 -8.72 -0.05 10.96
N GLN A 119 -7.77 -0.55 10.16
CA GLN A 119 -6.96 0.29 9.27
C GLN A 119 -7.79 0.92 8.15
N CYS A 120 -8.76 0.19 7.59
CA CYS A 120 -9.71 0.71 6.62
C CYS A 120 -10.54 1.87 7.19
N ASP A 121 -11.10 1.70 8.39
CA ASP A 121 -11.87 2.73 9.06
C ASP A 121 -11.01 3.97 9.38
N ALA A 122 -9.79 3.76 9.89
CA ALA A 122 -8.83 4.85 10.13
C ALA A 122 -8.44 5.59 8.85
N LEU A 123 -8.26 4.89 7.72
CA LEU A 123 -7.97 5.52 6.44
C LEU A 123 -9.15 6.38 5.98
N LEU A 124 -10.39 5.89 6.12
CA LEU A 124 -11.59 6.64 5.76
C LEU A 124 -11.73 7.90 6.62
N ASP A 125 -11.41 7.83 7.90
CA ASP A 125 -11.45 8.97 8.82
C ASP A 125 -10.31 9.95 8.59
N ALA A 126 -9.13 9.44 8.23
CA ALA A 126 -8.01 10.25 7.78
C ALA A 126 -8.31 10.98 6.47
N ALA A 127 -9.21 10.45 5.63
CA ALA A 127 -9.69 11.01 4.36
C ALA A 127 -8.55 11.54 3.45
N PRO A 128 -7.56 10.70 3.07
CA PRO A 128 -6.54 11.12 2.11
C PRO A 128 -7.18 11.38 0.73
N PRO A 129 -6.57 12.22 -0.13
CA PRO A 129 -7.01 12.34 -1.52
C PRO A 129 -6.98 11.01 -2.29
N VAL A 130 -6.02 10.13 -1.96
CA VAL A 130 -5.82 8.83 -2.60
C VAL A 130 -5.60 7.74 -1.55
N ALA A 131 -6.29 6.62 -1.70
CA ALA A 131 -5.96 5.35 -1.07
C ALA A 131 -5.25 4.46 -2.09
N SER A 132 -4.29 3.64 -1.66
CA SER A 132 -3.74 2.60 -2.53
C SER A 132 -3.70 1.23 -1.86
N SER A 133 -3.73 0.17 -2.67
CA SER A 133 -3.64 -1.21 -2.21
C SER A 133 -2.45 -1.92 -2.83
N ILE A 134 -1.84 -2.83 -2.05
CA ILE A 134 -0.86 -3.82 -2.51
C ILE A 134 -1.29 -5.21 -2.04
N MET A 135 -0.85 -6.26 -2.75
CA MET A 135 -1.22 -7.68 -2.54
C MET A 135 -2.66 -8.04 -2.90
N GLY A 136 -3.43 -7.11 -3.44
CA GLY A 136 -4.80 -7.42 -3.81
C GLY A 136 -5.66 -6.20 -4.09
N LEU A 137 -6.95 -6.51 -4.13
CA LEU A 137 -8.03 -5.56 -4.30
C LEU A 137 -8.67 -5.23 -2.95
N PHE A 138 -9.14 -4.00 -2.81
CA PHE A 138 -9.99 -3.67 -1.68
C PHE A 138 -11.34 -4.40 -1.76
N PRO A 139 -11.95 -4.74 -0.61
CA PRO A 139 -13.30 -5.27 -0.57
C PRO A 139 -14.32 -4.32 -1.22
N PRO A 140 -15.33 -4.81 -1.97
CA PRO A 140 -16.29 -3.96 -2.71
C PRO A 140 -17.04 -2.93 -1.85
N GLU A 141 -17.36 -3.28 -0.60
CA GLU A 141 -17.99 -2.39 0.37
C GLU A 141 -17.06 -1.26 0.78
N PHE A 142 -15.76 -1.54 0.93
CA PHE A 142 -14.75 -0.52 1.23
C PHE A 142 -14.55 0.41 0.03
N VAL A 143 -14.49 -0.13 -1.19
CA VAL A 143 -14.42 0.67 -2.43
C VAL A 143 -15.62 1.61 -2.54
N THR A 144 -16.82 1.14 -2.21
CA THR A 144 -18.03 1.97 -2.18
C THR A 144 -17.89 3.12 -1.18
N ARG A 145 -17.38 2.84 0.03
CA ARG A 145 -17.14 3.87 1.06
C ARG A 145 -16.09 4.89 0.61
N LEU A 146 -14.98 4.46 0.01
CA LEU A 146 -13.95 5.35 -0.56
C LEU A 146 -14.58 6.33 -1.56
N LYS A 147 -15.33 5.81 -2.54
CA LYS A 147 -16.00 6.60 -3.57
C LYS A 147 -17.00 7.59 -2.99
N SER A 148 -17.80 7.17 -1.99
CA SER A 148 -18.76 8.06 -1.31
C SER A 148 -18.09 9.24 -0.60
N ARG A 149 -16.81 9.10 -0.21
CA ARG A 149 -16.00 10.15 0.42
C ARG A 149 -15.10 10.90 -0.56
N GLY A 150 -15.17 10.59 -1.87
CA GLY A 150 -14.33 11.20 -2.89
C GLY A 150 -12.85 10.82 -2.81
N ILE A 151 -12.53 9.70 -2.17
CA ILE A 151 -11.17 9.17 -2.07
C ILE A 151 -10.91 8.29 -3.29
N ALA A 152 -9.91 8.65 -4.11
CA ALA A 152 -9.54 7.85 -5.26
C ALA A 152 -8.78 6.58 -4.83
N TRP A 153 -8.96 5.47 -5.55
CA TRP A 153 -8.24 4.23 -5.28
C TRP A 153 -7.25 3.86 -6.38
N PHE A 154 -5.97 3.73 -6.01
CA PHE A 154 -4.90 3.22 -6.89
C PHE A 154 -4.53 1.78 -6.51
N ALA A 155 -4.74 0.82 -7.42
CA ALA A 155 -4.41 -0.58 -7.18
C ALA A 155 -3.04 -0.94 -7.77
N THR A 156 -2.12 -1.47 -6.95
CA THR A 156 -0.88 -2.06 -7.47
C THR A 156 -1.20 -3.38 -8.17
N VAL A 157 -0.64 -3.57 -9.37
CA VAL A 157 -0.83 -4.76 -10.20
C VAL A 157 0.50 -5.16 -10.83
N THR A 158 0.68 -6.46 -11.08
CA THR A 158 1.90 -7.02 -11.69
C THR A 158 1.64 -7.66 -13.05
N THR A 159 0.38 -7.81 -13.46
CA THR A 159 -0.02 -8.40 -14.74
C THR A 159 -1.24 -7.74 -15.35
N VAL A 160 -1.46 -7.94 -16.66
CA VAL A 160 -2.66 -7.46 -17.36
C VAL A 160 -3.95 -8.07 -16.78
N ALA A 161 -3.90 -9.32 -16.32
CA ALA A 161 -5.05 -9.98 -15.69
C ALA A 161 -5.47 -9.22 -14.42
N GLU A 162 -4.51 -8.92 -13.55
CA GLU A 162 -4.75 -8.13 -12.33
C GLU A 162 -5.19 -6.70 -12.65
N ALA A 163 -4.62 -6.07 -13.68
CA ALA A 163 -5.05 -4.74 -14.14
C ALA A 163 -6.53 -4.72 -14.55
N ARG A 164 -7.00 -5.75 -15.28
CA ARG A 164 -8.41 -5.91 -15.65
C ARG A 164 -9.30 -6.16 -14.43
N MET A 165 -8.82 -6.96 -13.46
CA MET A 165 -9.56 -7.17 -12.21
C MET A 165 -9.69 -5.88 -11.40
N ALA A 166 -8.62 -5.09 -11.31
CA ALA A 166 -8.62 -3.79 -10.63
C ALA A 166 -9.55 -2.78 -11.31
N GLU A 167 -9.53 -2.70 -12.64
CA GLU A 167 -10.47 -1.88 -13.41
C GLU A 167 -11.93 -2.30 -13.15
N ALA A 168 -12.22 -3.61 -13.20
CA ALA A 168 -13.56 -4.13 -12.94
C ALA A 168 -14.03 -3.90 -11.49
N ALA A 169 -13.11 -3.96 -10.52
CA ALA A 169 -13.37 -3.62 -9.12
C ALA A 169 -13.55 -2.10 -8.91
N GLY A 170 -13.22 -1.30 -9.92
CA GLY A 170 -13.47 0.13 -9.95
C GLY A 170 -12.34 0.98 -9.38
N ALA A 171 -11.09 0.52 -9.49
CA ALA A 171 -9.91 1.35 -9.24
C ALA A 171 -9.89 2.57 -10.18
N ASP A 172 -9.46 3.72 -9.66
CA ASP A 172 -9.34 4.97 -10.42
C ASP A 172 -8.06 5.01 -11.25
N ALA A 173 -7.04 4.29 -10.82
CA ALA A 173 -5.80 4.06 -11.54
C ALA A 173 -5.18 2.70 -11.14
N VAL A 174 -4.31 2.18 -12.01
CA VAL A 174 -3.46 1.03 -11.70
C VAL A 174 -2.01 1.47 -11.60
N VAL A 175 -1.29 0.92 -10.63
CA VAL A 175 0.17 1.07 -10.48
C VAL A 175 0.79 -0.22 -10.98
N ALA A 176 1.30 -0.19 -12.21
CA ALA A 176 1.97 -1.35 -12.80
C ALA A 176 3.37 -1.52 -12.22
N GLN A 177 3.57 -2.56 -11.42
CA GLN A 177 4.84 -2.87 -10.78
C GLN A 177 5.63 -3.88 -11.62
N GLY A 178 6.70 -3.40 -12.25
CA GLY A 178 7.66 -4.23 -12.99
C GLY A 178 8.55 -5.08 -12.08
N MET A 179 9.32 -5.98 -12.69
CA MET A 179 10.22 -6.89 -11.95
C MET A 179 11.41 -6.20 -11.28
N GLU A 180 11.73 -5.00 -11.75
CA GLU A 180 12.81 -4.14 -11.28
C GLU A 180 12.45 -3.41 -9.99
N ALA A 181 11.18 -3.43 -9.57
CA ALA A 181 10.73 -2.77 -8.36
C ALA A 181 11.35 -3.39 -7.10
N GLY A 182 11.77 -2.54 -6.16
CA GLY A 182 12.22 -2.97 -4.84
C GLY A 182 11.06 -3.33 -3.91
N GLY A 183 11.38 -4.04 -2.82
CA GLY A 183 10.39 -4.47 -1.82
C GLY A 183 9.59 -5.70 -2.28
N HIS A 184 8.38 -5.85 -1.74
CA HIS A 184 7.53 -6.99 -2.06
C HIS A 184 6.92 -6.86 -3.46
N ARG A 185 6.75 -8.00 -4.15
CA ARG A 185 5.99 -8.10 -5.39
C ARG A 185 4.50 -8.08 -5.05
N GLY A 186 3.77 -7.08 -5.52
CA GLY A 186 2.36 -6.81 -5.26
C GLY A 186 1.38 -7.78 -5.93
N ARG A 187 1.82 -9.01 -6.19
CA ARG A 187 1.07 -10.08 -6.86
C ARG A 187 -0.16 -10.44 -6.01
N PHE A 188 -1.31 -10.66 -6.66
CA PHE A 188 -2.54 -11.04 -5.93
C PHE A 188 -2.55 -12.50 -5.50
N ASP A 189 -1.94 -13.36 -6.29
CA ASP A 189 -1.72 -14.77 -5.95
C ASP A 189 -0.26 -14.99 -5.56
N ALA A 190 0.00 -15.09 -4.25
CA ALA A 190 1.33 -15.27 -3.70
C ALA A 190 2.05 -16.52 -4.26
N ALA A 191 1.32 -17.60 -4.59
CA ALA A 191 1.91 -18.83 -5.10
C ALA A 191 2.48 -18.66 -6.53
N ALA A 192 1.96 -17.70 -7.29
CA ALA A 192 2.41 -17.38 -8.64
C ALA A 192 3.51 -16.30 -8.69
N ALA A 193 3.86 -15.69 -7.54
CA ALA A 193 4.72 -14.50 -7.50
C ALA A 193 6.15 -14.75 -8.02
N GLU A 194 6.68 -15.97 -7.86
CA GLU A 194 8.01 -16.35 -8.33
C GLU A 194 8.03 -16.84 -9.78
N ALA A 195 6.91 -17.38 -10.27
CA ALA A 195 6.81 -17.96 -11.61
C ALA A 195 6.57 -16.88 -12.69
N ASP A 196 5.78 -15.86 -12.37
CA ASP A 196 5.45 -14.79 -13.30
C ASP A 196 6.40 -13.60 -13.08
N GLN A 197 7.62 -13.72 -13.63
CA GLN A 197 8.67 -12.70 -13.53
C GLN A 197 8.49 -11.54 -14.50
N VAL A 198 7.43 -11.50 -15.31
CA VAL A 198 7.24 -10.48 -16.35
C VAL A 198 5.82 -9.92 -16.31
N GLY A 199 5.68 -8.59 -16.35
CA GLY A 199 4.38 -7.97 -16.62
C GLY A 199 4.33 -6.44 -16.56
N LEU A 200 4.38 -5.82 -17.74
CA LEU A 200 3.21 -5.17 -18.36
C LEU A 200 2.97 -5.83 -19.72
#